data_AF-A0A846DNE0-F1
#
_entry.id   AF-A0A846DNE0-F1
#
_cell.length_a   1.000
_cell.length_b   1.000
_cell.length_c   1.000
_cell.angle_alpha   90.00
_cell.angle_beta   90.00
_cell.angle_gamma   90.00
#
_symmetry.space_group_name_H-M   'P 1'
#
loop_
_entity.id
_entity.type
_entity.pdbx_description
1 polymer ?
#
loop_
_entity_poly.entity_id
_entity_poly.type
_entity_poly.pdbx_seq_one_letter_code
_entity_poly.pdbx_strand_id
1 'polypeptide(L)'
;MTRSILRDSYLRHTSQQEQKLYDHLLYCVQTQSPKQLLNHFHGLFIKGSLPCDSDIRTAIETIVNAKNAQEEFKYILNRCCHIIINRWQIQSHLQGSIPELVALFEDIRSPIFSACRTSRHLRHLVHDFIKTDQYKTLQRLARVINQTKQTKENSTKSVGNLINRYPYLYEHCLLSEDSSYEHQQTVRQIQRQMQHNFELDISQYVTYQVRLAQLARQKRSVQKAQQIIQRVENPTLLSERELAAALKEFIGKVQGNYTYRDLSQNFLIGVTQTSSYQKFKDDLYEYLISSIDDKYGNYQFNQKLYQRIQNTMPQCDNQKPNEFLILRTSSQLLNFLIVESNQRPQHYIFVDMITNLGPISTVGLLLKLVLLCRKVKPSLEKRFSILFNHYESHAKDGVPWLIQSLENLHVAFSVHFGSADVSCLKQIMR
;
A
#
# COMPACT_ATOMS: atom_id res chain seq x y z
N MET A 1 -4.94 -2.20 -37.39
CA MET A 1 -3.54 -1.71 -37.33
C MET A 1 -3.46 -0.42 -36.52
N THR A 2 -3.88 -0.45 -35.25
CA THR A 2 -3.97 0.76 -34.41
C THR A 2 -3.93 0.31 -32.95
N ARG A 3 -2.80 -0.29 -32.55
CA ARG A 3 -2.56 -0.72 -31.17
C ARG A 3 -1.13 -0.50 -30.67
N SER A 4 -0.26 0.17 -31.44
CA SER A 4 1.13 0.43 -31.05
C SER A 4 1.50 1.92 -30.88
N ILE A 5 0.56 2.87 -30.94
CA ILE A 5 0.88 4.31 -30.85
C ILE A 5 0.51 4.93 -29.48
N LEU A 6 -0.02 4.16 -28.52
CA LEU A 6 -0.39 4.65 -27.19
C LEU A 6 0.41 3.99 -26.05
N ARG A 7 1.69 3.68 -26.27
CA ARG A 7 2.61 3.22 -25.22
C ARG A 7 3.92 4.02 -25.09
N ASP A 8 4.18 5.00 -25.95
CA ASP A 8 5.46 5.72 -25.98
C ASP A 8 5.42 7.15 -25.40
N SER A 9 4.33 7.58 -24.74
CA SER A 9 4.16 9.01 -24.43
C SER A 9 4.74 9.55 -23.11
N TYR A 10 5.43 8.79 -22.25
CA TYR A 10 5.92 9.34 -20.95
C TYR A 10 7.23 8.74 -20.40
N LEU A 11 8.20 8.40 -21.25
CA LEU A 11 9.56 8.12 -20.78
C LEU A 11 10.44 9.36 -21.03
N ARG A 12 10.72 10.12 -19.98
CA ARG A 12 11.68 11.22 -19.97
C ARG A 12 12.99 10.76 -20.63
N HIS A 13 13.39 11.40 -21.73
CA HIS A 13 14.65 11.09 -22.39
C HIS A 13 15.82 11.47 -21.49
N THR A 14 16.58 10.46 -21.03
CA THR A 14 17.81 10.68 -20.25
C THR A 14 18.82 11.45 -21.08
N SER A 15 19.23 12.62 -20.62
CA SER A 15 20.29 13.40 -21.26
C SER A 15 21.65 12.72 -21.10
N GLN A 16 22.62 13.04 -21.97
CA GLN A 16 23.97 12.48 -21.87
C GLN A 16 24.64 12.82 -20.52
N GLN A 17 24.37 14.01 -20.00
CA GLN A 17 24.89 14.50 -18.73
C GLN A 17 24.30 13.73 -17.54
N GLU A 18 23.00 13.42 -17.59
CA GLU A 18 22.37 12.55 -16.61
C GLU A 18 22.94 11.15 -16.64
N GLN A 19 23.14 10.58 -17.83
CA GLN A 19 23.71 9.24 -17.96
C GLN A 19 25.11 9.16 -17.35
N LYS A 20 25.97 10.16 -17.60
CA LYS A 20 27.29 10.26 -16.96
C LYS A 20 27.20 10.27 -15.43
N LEU A 21 26.25 11.02 -14.87
CA LEU A 21 26.02 11.07 -13.43
C LEU A 21 25.52 9.72 -12.88
N TYR A 22 24.63 9.06 -13.59
CA TYR A 22 24.11 7.74 -13.21
C TYR A 22 25.19 6.65 -13.26
N ASP A 23 26.01 6.63 -14.32
CA ASP A 23 27.12 5.68 -14.48
C ASP A 23 28.18 5.88 -13.39
N HIS A 24 28.48 7.13 -13.04
CA HIS A 24 29.37 7.45 -11.93
C HIS A 24 28.85 6.92 -10.60
N LEU A 25 27.57 7.14 -10.29
CA LEU A 25 26.97 6.60 -9.07
C LEU A 25 26.95 5.07 -9.08
N LEU A 26 26.67 4.43 -10.23
CA LEU A 26 26.75 2.97 -10.37
C LEU A 26 28.16 2.45 -10.08
N TYR A 27 29.20 3.14 -10.59
CA TYR A 27 30.59 2.81 -10.29
C TYR A 27 30.92 2.99 -8.80
N CYS A 28 30.53 4.10 -8.18
CA CYS A 28 30.75 4.34 -6.75
C CYS A 28 30.05 3.29 -5.89
N VAL A 29 28.82 2.90 -6.25
CA VAL A 29 28.03 1.87 -5.57
C VAL A 29 28.71 0.49 -5.63
N GLN A 30 29.51 0.21 -6.65
CA GLN A 30 30.26 -1.06 -6.78
C GLN A 30 31.59 -1.05 -6.03
N THR A 31 32.20 0.12 -5.83
CA THR A 31 33.59 0.25 -5.36
C THR A 31 33.72 0.78 -3.94
N GLN A 32 32.73 1.52 -3.44
CA GLN A 32 32.78 2.22 -2.16
C GLN A 32 31.96 1.52 -1.07
N SER A 33 32.40 1.64 0.18
CA SER A 33 31.58 1.27 1.33
C SER A 33 30.38 2.21 1.50
N PRO A 34 29.28 1.81 2.17
CA PRO A 34 28.12 2.68 2.37
C PRO A 34 28.45 4.02 3.00
N LYS A 35 29.30 4.05 4.03
CA LYS A 35 29.74 5.30 4.69
C LYS A 35 30.47 6.23 3.73
N GLN A 36 31.34 5.69 2.87
CA GLN A 36 32.06 6.49 1.87
C GLN A 36 31.09 7.02 0.82
N LEU A 37 30.15 6.20 0.36
CA LEU A 37 29.15 6.59 -0.63
C LEU A 37 28.19 7.65 -0.08
N LEU A 38 27.77 7.55 1.18
CA LEU A 38 26.97 8.58 1.85
C LEU A 38 27.72 9.91 1.94
N ASN A 39 29.00 9.88 2.33
CA ASN A 39 29.84 11.09 2.35
C ASN A 39 30.03 11.69 0.96
N HIS A 40 30.22 10.83 -0.06
CA HIS A 40 30.34 11.25 -1.45
C HIS A 40 29.04 11.90 -1.94
N PHE A 41 27.90 11.27 -1.72
CA PHE A 41 26.58 11.79 -2.06
C PHE A 41 26.29 13.12 -1.36
N HIS A 42 26.61 13.20 -0.06
CA HIS A 42 26.48 14.42 0.74
C HIS A 42 27.36 15.55 0.19
N GLY A 43 28.60 15.26 -0.19
CA GLY A 43 29.49 16.22 -0.86
C GLY A 43 28.91 16.72 -2.18
N LEU A 44 28.45 15.78 -3.02
CA LEU A 44 27.98 16.02 -4.39
C LEU A 44 26.73 16.88 -4.44
N PHE A 45 25.70 16.52 -3.68
CA PHE A 45 24.37 17.13 -3.77
C PHE A 45 24.04 18.10 -2.63
N ILE A 46 24.48 17.80 -1.40
CA ILE A 46 24.02 18.53 -0.20
C ILE A 46 24.94 19.71 0.12
N LYS A 47 26.25 19.46 0.24
CA LYS A 47 27.25 20.53 0.43
C LYS A 47 27.49 21.34 -0.84
N GLY A 48 27.23 20.76 -2.01
CA GLY A 48 27.56 21.35 -3.31
C GLY A 48 29.07 21.50 -3.51
N SER A 49 29.86 20.65 -2.85
CA SER A 49 31.30 20.49 -3.04
C SER A 49 31.49 19.68 -4.31
N LEU A 50 31.54 20.37 -5.45
CA LEU A 50 31.72 19.73 -6.75
C LEU A 50 33.01 18.88 -6.73
N PRO A 51 32.97 17.63 -7.23
CA PRO A 51 34.10 16.73 -7.18
C PRO A 51 35.30 17.27 -7.99
N CYS A 52 36.50 16.80 -7.66
CA CYS A 52 37.71 17.14 -8.40
C CYS A 52 37.69 16.60 -9.84
N ASP A 53 36.88 15.58 -10.12
CA ASP A 53 36.66 15.06 -11.45
C ASP A 53 35.98 16.12 -12.34
N SER A 54 36.71 16.55 -13.38
CA SER A 54 36.26 17.60 -14.29
C SER A 54 34.98 17.23 -15.01
N ASP A 55 34.75 15.95 -15.31
CA ASP A 55 33.67 15.51 -16.17
C ASP A 55 32.35 15.43 -15.42
N ILE A 56 32.38 14.91 -14.19
CA ILE A 56 31.20 14.85 -13.31
C ILE A 56 30.81 16.24 -12.84
N ARG A 57 31.80 17.10 -12.52
CA ARG A 57 31.54 18.50 -12.22
C ARG A 57 30.82 19.19 -13.38
N THR A 58 31.34 19.06 -14.59
CA THR A 58 30.75 19.68 -15.79
C THR A 58 29.35 19.14 -16.06
N ALA A 59 29.12 17.84 -15.86
CA ALA A 59 27.80 17.24 -16.02
C ALA A 59 26.77 17.83 -15.03
N ILE A 60 27.12 17.94 -13.75
CA ILE A 60 26.24 18.53 -12.73
C ILE A 60 26.01 20.01 -13.01
N GLU A 61 27.05 20.78 -13.36
CA GLU A 61 26.89 22.19 -13.70
C GLU A 61 25.97 22.39 -14.90
N THR A 62 26.05 21.51 -15.90
CA THR A 62 25.16 21.55 -17.07
C THR A 62 23.72 21.23 -16.68
N ILE A 63 23.50 20.21 -15.85
CA ILE A 63 22.17 19.82 -15.37
C ILE A 63 21.54 20.96 -14.55
N VAL A 64 22.30 21.53 -13.61
CA VAL A 64 21.83 22.57 -12.69
C VAL A 64 21.53 23.86 -13.45
N ASN A 65 22.34 24.22 -14.45
CA ASN A 65 22.13 25.46 -15.22
C ASN A 65 21.18 25.29 -16.43
N ALA A 66 20.57 24.12 -16.60
CA ALA A 66 19.60 23.90 -17.68
C ALA A 66 18.33 24.74 -17.46
N LYS A 67 17.70 25.20 -18.54
CA LYS A 67 16.50 26.06 -18.48
C LYS A 67 15.33 25.41 -17.73
N ASN A 68 15.24 24.09 -17.76
CA ASN A 68 14.19 23.27 -17.14
C ASN A 68 14.63 22.63 -15.81
N ALA A 69 15.76 23.04 -15.23
CA ALA A 69 16.31 22.41 -14.02
C ALA A 69 15.32 22.40 -12.84
N GLN A 70 14.52 23.47 -12.66
CA GLN A 70 13.51 23.53 -11.60
C GLN A 70 12.44 22.42 -11.69
N GLU A 71 12.05 22.04 -12.92
CA GLU A 71 11.02 21.03 -13.14
C GLU A 71 11.63 19.62 -13.14
N GLU A 72 12.84 19.48 -13.71
CA GLU A 72 13.42 18.19 -14.06
C GLU A 72 14.36 17.62 -12.99
N PHE A 73 15.03 18.48 -12.21
CA PHE A 73 16.08 18.06 -11.28
C PHE A 73 15.56 17.09 -10.21
N LYS A 74 14.29 17.23 -9.79
CA LYS A 74 13.65 16.30 -8.85
C LYS A 74 13.68 14.85 -9.35
N TYR A 75 13.49 14.62 -10.64
CA TYR A 75 13.51 13.28 -11.24
C TYR A 75 14.92 12.72 -11.30
N ILE A 76 15.90 13.57 -11.64
CA ILE A 76 17.33 13.21 -11.69
C ILE A 76 17.79 12.79 -10.29
N LEU A 77 17.56 13.63 -9.29
CA LEU A 77 17.94 13.37 -7.92
C LEU A 77 17.24 12.12 -7.36
N ASN A 78 15.95 11.94 -7.66
CA ASN A 78 15.22 10.74 -7.28
C ASN A 78 15.86 9.48 -7.88
N ARG A 79 16.21 9.50 -9.17
CA ARG A 79 16.89 8.39 -9.84
C ARG A 79 18.26 8.11 -9.22
N CYS A 80 19.03 9.14 -8.87
CA CYS A 80 20.30 9.00 -8.15
C CYS A 80 20.11 8.26 -6.81
N CYS A 81 19.09 8.62 -6.02
CA CYS A 81 18.76 7.90 -4.79
C CYS A 81 18.42 6.42 -5.07
N HIS A 82 17.57 6.15 -6.07
CA HIS A 82 17.16 4.79 -6.41
C HIS A 82 18.30 3.91 -6.93
N ILE A 83 19.29 4.46 -7.64
CA ILE A 83 20.49 3.72 -8.06
C ILE A 83 21.21 3.13 -6.82
N ILE A 84 21.40 3.94 -5.79
CA ILE A 84 22.05 3.53 -4.55
C ILE A 84 21.16 2.54 -3.78
N ILE A 85 19.89 2.89 -3.59
CA ILE A 85 18.92 2.09 -2.83
C ILE A 85 18.76 0.70 -3.43
N ASN A 86 18.60 0.59 -4.75
CA ASN A 86 18.39 -0.70 -5.42
C ASN A 86 19.57 -1.66 -5.19
N ARG A 87 20.81 -1.15 -5.16
CA ARG A 87 21.97 -1.98 -4.82
C ARG A 87 21.94 -2.43 -3.37
N TRP A 88 21.74 -1.49 -2.44
CA TRP A 88 21.69 -1.81 -1.01
C TRP A 88 20.52 -2.73 -0.66
N GLN A 89 19.44 -2.73 -1.44
CA GLN A 89 18.33 -3.64 -1.28
C GLN A 89 18.69 -5.09 -1.63
N ILE A 90 19.47 -5.30 -2.69
CA ILE A 90 19.95 -6.65 -3.08
C ILE A 90 20.84 -7.25 -1.98
N GLN A 91 21.56 -6.42 -1.24
CA GLN A 91 22.51 -6.83 -0.21
C GLN A 91 21.94 -6.57 1.19
N SER A 92 21.32 -7.58 1.81
CA SER A 92 20.63 -7.47 3.11
C SER A 92 21.42 -6.74 4.21
N HIS A 93 22.73 -6.97 4.29
CA HIS A 93 23.61 -6.30 5.27
C HIS A 93 23.75 -4.78 5.04
N LEU A 94 23.52 -4.28 3.83
CA LEU A 94 23.63 -2.86 3.47
C LEU A 94 22.31 -2.09 3.60
N GLN A 95 21.17 -2.78 3.68
CA GLN A 95 19.83 -2.16 3.77
C GLN A 95 19.73 -1.12 4.87
N GLY A 96 20.45 -1.32 5.99
CA GLY A 96 20.50 -0.37 7.10
C GLY A 96 21.04 1.03 6.75
N SER A 97 21.70 1.19 5.61
CA SER A 97 22.26 2.47 5.15
C SER A 97 21.24 3.32 4.37
N ILE A 98 20.13 2.73 3.90
CA ILE A 98 19.11 3.44 3.13
C ILE A 98 18.47 4.57 3.95
N PRO A 99 18.14 4.37 5.23
CA PRO A 99 17.60 5.45 6.04
C PRO A 99 18.62 6.54 6.35
N GLU A 100 19.90 6.20 6.43
CA GLU A 100 21.00 7.19 6.56
C GLU A 100 21.07 8.09 5.32
N LEU A 101 20.90 7.53 4.11
CA LEU A 101 20.83 8.31 2.86
C LEU A 101 19.67 9.31 2.88
N VAL A 102 18.49 8.88 3.33
CA VAL A 102 17.31 9.76 3.37
C VAL A 102 17.46 10.86 4.43
N ALA A 103 18.13 10.56 5.54
CA ALA A 103 18.41 11.53 6.60
C ALA A 103 19.38 12.64 6.16
N LEU A 104 20.23 12.42 5.14
CA LEU A 104 21.12 13.46 4.61
C LEU A 104 20.38 14.71 4.13
N PHE A 105 19.13 14.56 3.71
CA PHE A 105 18.30 15.68 3.25
C PHE A 105 17.73 16.53 4.41
N GLU A 106 17.80 16.06 5.65
CA GLU A 106 17.30 16.82 6.81
C GLU A 106 18.30 17.92 7.25
N ASP A 107 19.58 17.80 6.85
CA ASP A 107 20.72 18.66 7.26
C ASP A 107 20.90 19.92 6.39
N ILE A 108 19.96 20.25 5.50
CA ILE A 108 20.10 21.37 4.53
C ILE A 108 20.03 22.77 5.20
N ARG A 109 19.96 22.83 6.54
CA ARG A 109 19.58 24.04 7.29
C ARG A 109 20.63 25.15 7.39
N SER A 110 21.86 24.97 6.91
CA SER A 110 22.90 26.00 7.08
C SER A 110 23.34 26.67 5.77
N PRO A 111 23.11 27.98 5.59
CA PRO A 111 23.73 28.72 4.50
C PRO A 111 25.23 28.87 4.80
N ILE A 112 26.07 28.02 4.20
CA ILE A 112 27.50 28.30 4.12
C ILE A 112 27.67 29.56 3.24
N PHE A 113 28.22 30.62 3.83
CA PHE A 113 28.35 31.97 3.27
C PHE A 113 29.34 32.10 2.08
N SER A 114 29.89 31.00 1.55
CA SER A 114 30.98 31.05 0.57
C SER A 114 30.84 30.05 -0.60
N ALA A 115 29.65 29.95 -1.20
CA ALA A 115 29.43 29.03 -2.32
C ALA A 115 29.21 29.73 -3.67
N CYS A 116 29.76 29.12 -4.73
CA CYS A 116 29.56 29.48 -6.14
C CYS A 116 28.06 29.56 -6.49
N ARG A 117 27.71 30.33 -7.54
CA ARG A 117 26.32 30.51 -8.01
C ARG A 117 25.66 29.15 -8.30
N THR A 118 26.37 28.25 -8.97
CA THR A 118 25.86 26.89 -9.28
C THR A 118 25.57 26.08 -8.01
N SER A 119 26.48 26.09 -7.03
CA SER A 119 26.28 25.39 -5.74
C SER A 119 25.11 25.96 -4.92
N ARG A 120 24.82 27.26 -5.05
CA ARG A 120 23.61 27.87 -4.46
C ARG A 120 22.35 27.42 -5.18
N HIS A 121 22.37 27.38 -6.51
CA HIS A 121 21.23 26.92 -7.29
C HIS A 121 20.94 25.43 -7.05
N LEU A 122 21.98 24.58 -7.04
CA LEU A 122 21.87 23.17 -6.67
C LEU A 122 21.19 22.98 -5.31
N ARG A 123 21.63 23.71 -4.27
CA ARG A 123 21.00 23.64 -2.94
C ARG A 123 19.52 24.05 -2.96
N HIS A 124 19.16 25.05 -3.78
CA HIS A 124 17.77 25.44 -3.96
C HIS A 124 16.95 24.31 -4.60
N LEU A 125 17.47 23.68 -5.66
CA LEU A 125 16.82 22.55 -6.31
C LEU A 125 16.66 21.34 -5.38
N VAL A 126 17.65 21.05 -4.53
CA VAL A 126 17.55 20.00 -3.50
C VAL A 126 16.54 20.36 -2.42
N HIS A 127 16.49 21.63 -2.00
CA HIS A 127 15.47 22.09 -1.05
C HIS A 127 14.05 21.97 -1.62
N ASP A 128 13.86 22.26 -2.91
CA ASP A 128 12.58 22.05 -3.58
C ASP A 128 12.24 20.57 -3.71
N PHE A 129 13.24 19.70 -3.96
CA PHE A 129 13.07 18.25 -3.97
C PHE A 129 12.47 17.70 -2.67
N ILE A 130 12.88 18.20 -1.50
CA ILE A 130 12.34 17.74 -0.19
C ILE A 130 10.84 17.98 -0.06
N LYS A 131 10.28 18.95 -0.80
CA LYS A 131 8.84 19.26 -0.78
C LYS A 131 8.04 18.38 -1.75
N THR A 132 8.71 17.58 -2.57
CA THR A 132 8.06 16.76 -3.61
C THR A 132 7.53 15.43 -3.08
N ASP A 133 6.62 14.81 -3.83
CA ASP A 133 6.13 13.47 -3.50
C ASP A 133 7.20 12.39 -3.69
N GLN A 134 8.19 12.59 -4.57
CA GLN A 134 9.36 11.71 -4.70
C GLN A 134 10.14 11.59 -3.38
N TYR A 135 10.35 12.69 -2.67
CA TYR A 135 11.04 12.61 -1.38
C TYR A 135 10.17 11.90 -0.32
N LYS A 136 8.84 12.10 -0.33
CA LYS A 136 7.93 11.40 0.58
C LYS A 136 7.95 9.88 0.35
N THR A 137 8.00 9.40 -0.90
CA THR A 137 8.10 7.96 -1.17
C THR A 137 9.43 7.39 -0.67
N LEU A 138 10.54 8.12 -0.80
CA LEU A 138 11.83 7.74 -0.19
C LEU A 138 11.76 7.68 1.34
N GLN A 139 11.12 8.64 1.99
CA GLN A 139 10.92 8.62 3.44
C GLN A 139 10.11 7.41 3.89
N ARG A 140 9.01 7.08 3.18
CA ARG A 140 8.21 5.90 3.47
C ARG A 140 9.01 4.61 3.28
N LEU A 141 9.80 4.51 2.20
CA LEU A 141 10.68 3.36 1.96
C LEU A 141 11.71 3.21 3.09
N ALA A 142 12.36 4.30 3.50
CA ALA A 142 13.29 4.27 4.63
C ALA A 142 12.63 3.81 5.93
N ARG A 143 11.38 4.21 6.21
CA ARG A 143 10.61 3.72 7.37
C ARG A 143 10.35 2.21 7.29
N VAL A 144 9.98 1.69 6.12
CA VAL A 144 9.78 0.24 5.90
C VAL A 144 11.06 -0.55 6.23
N ILE A 145 12.22 0.01 5.88
CA ILE A 145 13.52 -0.64 6.06
C ILE A 145 14.09 -0.46 7.48
N ASN A 146 13.83 0.67 8.15
CA ASN A 146 14.37 0.96 9.48
C ASN A 146 13.76 0.10 10.59
N GLN A 147 12.48 -0.26 10.48
CA GLN A 147 11.75 -0.91 11.58
C GLN A 147 12.10 -2.39 11.77
N THR A 148 12.91 -3.00 10.90
CA THR A 148 13.53 -4.31 11.18
C THR A 148 14.62 -4.25 12.26
N LYS A 149 15.04 -3.05 12.71
CA LYS A 149 16.09 -2.87 13.74
C LYS A 149 15.66 -2.18 15.04
N GLN A 150 14.52 -1.48 15.09
CA GLN A 150 14.10 -0.74 16.29
C GLN A 150 13.18 -1.58 17.19
N THR A 151 13.50 -1.60 18.49
CA THR A 151 12.68 -2.16 19.57
C THR A 151 11.27 -1.53 19.59
N LYS A 152 10.26 -2.37 19.84
CA LYS A 152 8.80 -2.13 19.72
C LYS A 152 8.23 -0.88 20.43
N GLU A 153 9.01 -0.11 21.18
CA GLU A 153 8.49 0.87 22.15
C GLU A 153 8.38 2.31 21.63
N ASN A 154 9.14 2.73 20.61
CA ASN A 154 9.17 4.15 20.20
C ASN A 154 8.63 4.47 18.78
N SER A 155 8.29 3.46 17.97
CA SER A 155 7.88 3.66 16.56
C SER A 155 6.40 4.06 16.37
N THR A 156 5.59 4.15 17.43
CA THR A 156 4.12 4.01 17.30
C THR A 156 3.30 5.30 17.38
N LYS A 157 3.88 6.48 17.21
CA LYS A 157 3.11 7.73 17.41
C LYS A 157 2.18 8.07 16.25
N SER A 158 2.62 7.94 15.00
CA SER A 158 1.83 8.33 13.82
C SER A 158 1.43 7.16 12.92
N VAL A 159 0.36 7.33 12.14
CA VAL A 159 -0.11 6.35 11.14
C VAL A 159 0.97 6.05 10.11
N GLY A 160 1.74 7.05 9.68
CA GLY A 160 2.80 6.89 8.69
C GLY A 160 3.92 5.94 9.08
N ASN A 161 4.09 5.67 10.38
CA ASN A 161 5.04 4.67 10.85
C ASN A 161 4.52 3.25 10.72
N LEU A 162 3.23 3.04 10.46
CA LEU A 162 2.64 1.71 10.29
C LEU A 162 2.72 1.21 8.85
N ILE A 163 3.30 1.97 7.92
CA ILE A 163 3.36 1.59 6.50
C ILE A 163 3.93 0.18 6.31
N ASN A 164 4.94 -0.20 7.10
CA ASN A 164 5.58 -1.51 7.02
C ASN A 164 4.64 -2.69 7.30
N ARG A 165 3.54 -2.45 8.04
CA ARG A 165 2.52 -3.45 8.39
C ARG A 165 1.55 -3.73 7.25
N TYR A 166 1.51 -2.88 6.22
CA TYR A 166 0.52 -2.95 5.15
C TYR A 166 1.18 -3.09 3.76
N PRO A 167 1.76 -4.25 3.43
CA PRO A 167 2.47 -4.48 2.17
C PRO A 167 1.60 -4.22 0.94
N TYR A 168 0.30 -4.48 1.04
CA TYR A 168 -0.67 -4.23 -0.03
C TYR A 168 -0.82 -2.75 -0.42
N LEU A 169 -0.27 -1.81 0.36
CA LEU A 169 -0.24 -0.38 0.02
C LEU A 169 1.01 0.02 -0.78
N TYR A 170 2.05 -0.82 -0.85
CA TYR A 170 3.38 -0.41 -1.32
C TYR A 170 3.40 0.09 -2.76
N GLU A 171 2.69 -0.57 -3.67
CA GLU A 171 2.62 -0.12 -5.08
C GLU A 171 2.03 1.29 -5.22
N HIS A 172 1.27 1.77 -4.24
CA HIS A 172 0.63 3.09 -4.28
C HIS A 172 1.21 4.11 -3.29
N CYS A 173 1.99 3.65 -2.30
CA CYS A 173 2.61 4.52 -1.30
C CYS A 173 4.12 4.73 -1.52
N LEU A 174 4.81 3.79 -2.19
CA LEU A 174 6.27 3.78 -2.39
C LEU A 174 6.70 4.00 -3.84
N LEU A 175 5.76 3.94 -4.78
CA LEU A 175 5.98 4.20 -6.20
C LEU A 175 5.26 5.46 -6.64
N SER A 176 5.87 6.14 -7.60
CA SER A 176 5.37 7.30 -8.32
C SER A 176 5.31 6.98 -9.83
N GLU A 177 4.61 7.80 -10.62
CA GLU A 177 4.47 7.57 -12.07
C GLU A 177 5.82 7.56 -12.81
N ASP A 178 6.80 8.29 -12.29
CA ASP A 178 8.19 8.39 -12.77
C ASP A 178 9.13 7.30 -12.22
N SER A 179 8.62 6.35 -11.44
CA SER A 179 9.44 5.29 -10.85
C SER A 179 10.02 4.36 -11.92
N SER A 180 11.35 4.19 -11.89
CA SER A 180 12.05 3.30 -12.82
C SER A 180 11.63 1.84 -12.67
N TYR A 181 11.81 1.05 -13.73
CA TYR A 181 11.50 -0.39 -13.70
C TYR A 181 12.24 -1.11 -12.55
N GLU A 182 13.52 -0.82 -12.31
CA GLU A 182 14.28 -1.51 -11.26
C GLU A 182 13.79 -1.14 -9.86
N HIS A 183 13.37 0.12 -9.64
CA HIS A 183 12.73 0.53 -8.38
C HIS A 183 11.40 -0.18 -8.18
N GLN A 184 10.57 -0.27 -9.23
CA GLN A 184 9.31 -1.02 -9.18
C GLN A 184 9.51 -2.49 -8.80
N GLN A 185 10.52 -3.16 -9.38
CA GLN A 185 10.84 -4.55 -9.04
C GLN A 185 11.32 -4.69 -7.59
N THR A 186 12.13 -3.75 -7.12
CA THR A 186 12.62 -3.71 -5.74
C THR A 186 11.46 -3.57 -4.75
N VAL A 187 10.54 -2.64 -4.98
CA VAL A 187 9.35 -2.47 -4.13
C VAL A 187 8.47 -3.73 -4.13
N ARG A 188 8.26 -4.38 -5.29
CA ARG A 188 7.50 -5.64 -5.38
C ARG A 188 8.17 -6.79 -4.64
N GLN A 189 9.50 -6.84 -4.62
CA GLN A 189 10.22 -7.84 -3.84
C GLN A 189 10.02 -7.63 -2.34
N ILE A 190 10.17 -6.38 -1.86
CA ILE A 190 9.94 -6.03 -0.45
C ILE A 190 8.48 -6.33 -0.06
N GLN A 191 7.51 -5.99 -0.92
CA GLN A 191 6.10 -6.29 -0.71
C GLN A 191 5.85 -7.78 -0.51
N ARG A 192 6.36 -8.62 -1.43
CA ARG A 192 6.19 -10.09 -1.34
C ARG A 192 6.79 -10.65 -0.07
N GLN A 193 7.97 -10.19 0.32
CA GLN A 193 8.64 -10.64 1.54
C GLN A 193 7.83 -10.28 2.79
N MET A 194 7.39 -9.02 2.91
CA MET A 194 6.62 -8.57 4.08
C MET A 194 5.24 -9.24 4.15
N GLN A 195 4.59 -9.43 3.01
CA GLN A 195 3.32 -10.14 2.93
C GLN A 195 3.49 -11.61 3.37
N HIS A 196 4.53 -12.29 2.89
CA HIS A 196 4.79 -13.68 3.27
C HIS A 196 5.06 -13.83 4.77
N ASN A 197 5.86 -12.93 5.36
CA ASN A 197 6.11 -12.95 6.81
C ASN A 197 4.82 -12.81 7.61
N PHE A 198 3.96 -11.84 7.26
CA PHE A 198 2.67 -11.68 7.93
C PHE A 198 1.77 -12.91 7.77
N GLU A 199 1.73 -13.51 6.58
CA GLU A 199 0.95 -14.73 6.30
C GLU A 199 1.45 -15.94 7.11
N LEU A 200 2.76 -16.06 7.33
CA LEU A 200 3.32 -17.06 8.23
C LEU A 200 2.94 -16.79 9.69
N ASP A 201 3.12 -15.55 10.16
CA ASP A 201 2.84 -15.16 11.54
C ASP A 201 1.36 -15.39 11.90
N ILE A 202 0.43 -15.01 11.01
CA ILE A 202 -1.01 -15.22 11.24
C ILE A 202 -1.37 -16.71 11.22
N SER A 203 -0.74 -17.52 10.36
CA SER A 203 -0.96 -18.98 10.33
C SER A 203 -0.48 -19.64 11.62
N GLN A 204 0.68 -19.21 12.14
CA GLN A 204 1.21 -19.68 13.42
C GLN A 204 0.31 -19.30 14.59
N TYR A 205 -0.14 -18.04 14.63
CA TYR A 205 -1.04 -17.54 15.67
C TYR A 205 -2.39 -18.28 15.65
N VAL A 206 -2.97 -18.49 14.47
CA VAL A 206 -4.20 -19.26 14.28
C VAL A 206 -4.03 -20.70 14.75
N THR A 207 -2.95 -21.37 14.34
CA THR A 207 -2.62 -22.74 14.80
C THR A 207 -2.50 -22.81 16.32
N TYR A 208 -1.86 -21.81 16.93
CA TYR A 208 -1.73 -21.68 18.37
C TYR A 208 -3.11 -21.59 19.06
N GLN A 209 -3.99 -20.70 18.58
CA GLN A 209 -5.34 -20.53 19.13
C GLN A 209 -6.19 -21.81 19.05
N VAL A 210 -6.11 -22.52 17.93
CA VAL A 210 -6.81 -23.81 17.74
C VAL A 210 -6.32 -24.86 18.75
N ARG A 211 -4.99 -25.00 18.91
CA ARG A 211 -4.41 -25.96 19.87
C ARG A 211 -4.76 -25.61 21.31
N LEU A 212 -4.72 -24.33 21.67
CA LEU A 212 -5.16 -23.87 22.99
C LEU A 212 -6.62 -24.24 23.26
N ALA A 213 -7.52 -23.98 22.31
CA ALA A 213 -8.94 -24.30 22.47
C ALA A 213 -9.19 -25.81 22.63
N GLN A 214 -8.46 -26.65 21.87
CA GLN A 214 -8.54 -28.11 21.99
C GLN A 214 -8.05 -28.60 23.37
N LEU A 215 -6.89 -28.12 23.85
CA LEU A 215 -6.38 -28.50 25.16
C LEU A 215 -7.23 -27.98 26.31
N ALA A 216 -7.79 -26.77 26.21
CA ALA A 216 -8.69 -26.23 27.21
C ALA A 216 -9.96 -27.09 27.35
N ARG A 217 -10.49 -27.61 26.23
CA ARG A 217 -11.62 -28.56 26.23
C ARG A 217 -11.24 -29.88 26.91
N GLN A 218 -10.05 -30.42 26.65
CA GLN A 218 -9.58 -31.68 27.24
C GLN A 218 -9.26 -31.56 28.74
N LYS A 219 -8.61 -30.46 29.16
CA LYS A 219 -8.09 -30.29 30.53
C LYS A 219 -8.98 -29.46 31.45
N ARG A 220 -10.14 -28.98 30.95
CA ARG A 220 -11.07 -28.07 31.65
C ARG A 220 -10.40 -26.83 32.28
N SER A 221 -9.26 -26.38 31.73
CA SER A 221 -8.53 -25.19 32.22
C SER A 221 -7.65 -24.60 31.12
N VAL A 222 -7.81 -23.30 30.88
CA VAL A 222 -7.00 -22.51 29.92
C VAL A 222 -5.58 -22.29 30.44
N GLN A 223 -5.42 -22.07 31.75
CA GLN A 223 -4.12 -21.81 32.38
C GLN A 223 -3.18 -23.01 32.26
N LYS A 224 -3.70 -24.23 32.45
CA LYS A 224 -2.91 -25.46 32.26
C LYS A 224 -2.55 -25.72 30.79
N ALA A 225 -3.36 -25.26 29.84
CA ALA A 225 -3.06 -25.36 28.41
C ALA A 225 -1.95 -24.37 27.99
N GLN A 226 -1.98 -23.15 28.54
CA GLN A 226 -0.95 -22.12 28.29
C GLN A 226 0.43 -22.49 28.84
N GLN A 227 0.50 -23.32 29.89
CA GLN A 227 1.77 -23.84 30.42
C GLN A 227 2.43 -24.88 29.49
N ILE A 228 1.69 -25.46 28.55
CA ILE A 228 2.16 -26.59 27.71
C ILE A 228 2.57 -26.11 26.32
N ILE A 229 1.90 -25.08 25.80
CA ILE A 229 2.14 -24.59 24.44
C ILE A 229 2.89 -23.26 24.50
N GLN A 230 3.95 -23.14 23.70
CA GLN A 230 4.66 -21.88 23.51
C GLN A 230 3.70 -20.78 23.04
N ARG A 231 3.70 -19.65 23.75
CA ARG A 231 2.87 -18.49 23.39
C ARG A 231 3.31 -17.92 22.06
N VAL A 232 2.34 -17.68 21.17
CA VAL A 232 2.51 -16.95 19.92
C VAL A 232 1.80 -15.60 20.06
N GLU A 233 2.49 -14.51 19.73
CA GLU A 233 1.91 -13.17 19.78
C GLU A 233 0.91 -12.95 18.64
N ASN A 234 -0.09 -12.10 18.87
CA ASN A 234 -0.98 -11.65 17.82
C ASN A 234 -0.20 -10.76 16.84
N PRO A 235 -0.12 -11.09 15.53
CA PRO A 235 0.63 -10.30 14.57
C PRO A 235 -0.10 -9.02 14.12
N THR A 236 -1.34 -8.80 14.56
CA THR A 236 -2.20 -7.65 14.20
C THR A 236 -2.24 -6.59 15.31
N LEU A 237 -2.73 -5.39 14.99
CA LEU A 237 -3.07 -4.36 15.99
C LEU A 237 -4.49 -4.51 16.56
N LEU A 238 -5.24 -5.52 16.11
CA LEU A 238 -6.55 -5.86 16.67
C LEU A 238 -6.36 -6.53 18.04
N SER A 239 -7.31 -6.33 18.95
CA SER A 239 -7.39 -7.18 20.14
C SER A 239 -7.60 -8.65 19.77
N GLU A 240 -7.27 -9.58 20.67
CA GLU A 240 -7.48 -11.01 20.42
C GLU A 240 -8.95 -11.34 20.06
N ARG A 241 -9.90 -10.60 20.67
CA ARG A 241 -11.34 -10.74 20.39
C ARG A 241 -11.71 -10.23 19.01
N GLU A 242 -11.22 -9.06 18.63
CA GLU A 242 -11.46 -8.47 17.30
C GLU A 242 -10.85 -9.34 16.20
N LEU A 243 -9.63 -9.85 16.39
CA LEU A 243 -9.00 -10.76 15.43
C LEU A 243 -9.78 -12.09 15.32
N ALA A 244 -10.23 -12.66 16.44
CA ALA A 244 -11.06 -13.87 16.40
C ALA A 244 -12.38 -13.63 15.65
N ALA A 245 -13.02 -12.47 15.85
CA ALA A 245 -14.23 -12.08 15.12
C ALA A 245 -13.94 -11.90 13.61
N ALA A 246 -12.85 -11.23 13.26
CA ALA A 246 -12.44 -11.03 11.87
C ALA A 246 -12.13 -12.36 11.16
N LEU A 247 -11.39 -13.26 11.81
CA LEU A 247 -11.12 -14.60 11.29
C LEU A 247 -12.41 -15.41 11.13
N LYS A 248 -13.32 -15.33 12.09
CA LYS A 248 -14.64 -15.97 12.01
C LYS A 248 -15.44 -15.46 10.82
N GLU A 249 -15.44 -14.14 10.59
CA GLU A 249 -16.12 -13.51 9.47
C GLU A 249 -15.52 -13.92 8.13
N PHE A 250 -14.21 -13.78 7.94
CA PHE A 250 -13.60 -13.97 6.62
C PHE A 250 -13.41 -15.45 6.24
N ILE A 251 -13.27 -16.35 7.22
CA ILE A 251 -13.10 -17.80 6.96
C ILE A 251 -14.44 -18.54 7.02
N GLY A 252 -15.38 -18.04 7.82
CA GLY A 252 -16.61 -18.72 8.17
C GLY A 252 -17.73 -18.57 7.16
N LYS A 253 -18.88 -19.10 7.57
CA LYS A 253 -20.15 -18.96 6.87
C LYS A 253 -20.78 -17.64 7.30
N VAL A 254 -20.92 -16.71 6.37
CA VAL A 254 -21.37 -15.34 6.63
C VAL A 254 -22.84 -15.12 6.28
N GLN A 255 -23.38 -15.92 5.36
CA GLN A 255 -24.79 -15.87 4.99
C GLN A 255 -25.33 -17.30 4.88
N GLY A 256 -26.04 -17.74 5.93
CA GLY A 256 -26.53 -19.11 6.04
C GLY A 256 -25.38 -20.11 6.03
N ASN A 257 -25.32 -20.95 5.00
CA ASN A 257 -24.27 -21.96 4.82
C ASN A 257 -23.13 -21.54 3.87
N TYR A 258 -23.13 -20.30 3.40
CA TYR A 258 -22.21 -19.82 2.37
C TYR A 258 -21.08 -18.97 2.95
N THR A 259 -19.87 -19.23 2.46
CA THR A 259 -18.70 -18.35 2.64
C THR A 259 -18.72 -17.21 1.62
N TYR A 260 -17.89 -16.18 1.80
CA TYR A 260 -17.72 -15.12 0.80
C TYR A 260 -17.38 -15.64 -0.60
N ARG A 261 -16.57 -16.71 -0.69
CA ARG A 261 -16.22 -17.34 -1.98
C ARG A 261 -17.46 -17.96 -2.63
N ASP A 262 -18.23 -18.74 -1.87
CA ASP A 262 -19.43 -19.39 -2.38
C ASP A 262 -20.46 -18.35 -2.86
N LEU A 263 -20.66 -17.27 -2.09
CA LEU A 263 -21.54 -16.16 -2.47
C LEU A 263 -21.12 -15.52 -3.79
N SER A 264 -19.83 -15.22 -3.95
CA SER A 264 -19.32 -14.62 -5.20
C SER A 264 -19.46 -15.56 -6.40
N GLN A 265 -19.23 -16.86 -6.23
CA GLN A 265 -19.33 -17.85 -7.29
C GLN A 265 -20.79 -18.05 -7.72
N ASN A 266 -21.70 -18.18 -6.76
CA ASN A 266 -23.14 -18.30 -7.04
C ASN A 266 -23.67 -17.07 -7.79
N PHE A 267 -23.24 -15.88 -7.38
CA PHE A 267 -23.60 -14.64 -8.09
C PHE A 267 -23.07 -14.65 -9.53
N LEU A 268 -21.79 -14.97 -9.75
CA LEU A 268 -21.19 -15.01 -11.09
C LEU A 268 -21.86 -16.01 -12.02
N ILE A 269 -22.32 -17.17 -11.50
CA ILE A 269 -23.10 -18.13 -12.27
C ILE A 269 -24.40 -17.49 -12.79
N GLY A 270 -25.12 -16.75 -11.94
CA GLY A 270 -26.31 -15.99 -12.34
C GLY A 270 -26.01 -14.91 -13.39
N VAL A 271 -24.87 -14.21 -13.27
CA VAL A 271 -24.45 -13.19 -14.25
C VAL A 271 -24.27 -13.78 -15.66
N THR A 272 -23.78 -15.02 -15.78
CA THR A 272 -23.58 -15.64 -17.12
C THR A 272 -24.88 -15.84 -17.90
N GLN A 273 -25.98 -16.04 -17.17
CA GLN A 273 -27.34 -16.24 -17.69
C GLN A 273 -28.08 -14.92 -17.92
N THR A 274 -27.56 -13.81 -17.38
CA THR A 274 -28.18 -12.49 -17.49
C THR A 274 -28.01 -11.91 -18.90
N SER A 275 -29.10 -11.43 -19.49
CA SER A 275 -29.12 -10.86 -20.84
C SER A 275 -28.92 -9.34 -20.88
N SER A 276 -29.20 -8.62 -19.78
CA SER A 276 -29.10 -7.17 -19.69
C SER A 276 -28.24 -6.69 -18.52
N TYR A 277 -27.46 -5.64 -18.76
CA TYR A 277 -26.63 -4.99 -17.74
C TYR A 277 -27.49 -4.31 -16.67
N GLN A 278 -28.70 -3.88 -17.02
CA GLN A 278 -29.70 -3.43 -16.05
C GLN A 278 -30.01 -4.50 -15.01
N LYS A 279 -30.33 -5.73 -15.44
CA LYS A 279 -30.65 -6.81 -14.51
C LYS A 279 -29.45 -7.18 -13.65
N PHE A 280 -28.24 -7.17 -14.22
CA PHE A 280 -27.01 -7.32 -13.46
C PHE A 280 -26.86 -6.26 -12.35
N LYS A 281 -27.18 -4.99 -12.64
CA LYS A 281 -27.13 -3.89 -11.65
C LYS A 281 -28.11 -4.13 -10.50
N ASP A 282 -29.33 -4.57 -10.79
CA ASP A 282 -30.33 -4.90 -9.78
C ASP A 282 -29.87 -6.09 -8.91
N ASP A 283 -29.38 -7.16 -9.54
CA ASP A 283 -28.89 -8.34 -8.81
C ASP A 283 -27.63 -8.00 -8.00
N LEU A 284 -26.75 -7.13 -8.51
CA LEU A 284 -25.56 -6.66 -7.80
C LEU A 284 -25.94 -5.88 -6.53
N TYR A 285 -26.97 -5.06 -6.60
CA TYR A 285 -27.47 -4.36 -5.42
C TYR A 285 -27.93 -5.35 -4.35
N GLU A 286 -28.81 -6.30 -4.70
CA GLU A 286 -29.31 -7.33 -3.79
C GLU A 286 -28.16 -8.17 -3.21
N TYR A 287 -27.21 -8.55 -4.05
CA TYR A 287 -26.00 -9.27 -3.64
C TYR A 287 -25.22 -8.49 -2.59
N LEU A 288 -25.07 -7.17 -2.72
CA LEU A 288 -24.29 -6.36 -1.79
C LEU A 288 -25.02 -6.16 -0.46
N ILE A 289 -26.30 -5.81 -0.50
CA ILE A 289 -27.09 -5.51 0.71
C ILE A 289 -27.47 -6.74 1.53
N SER A 290 -27.35 -7.94 0.97
CA SER A 290 -27.77 -9.21 1.61
C SER A 290 -27.17 -9.50 3.00
N SER A 291 -26.08 -8.82 3.36
CA SER A 291 -25.37 -8.96 4.63
C SER A 291 -25.28 -7.65 5.41
N ILE A 292 -26.03 -6.63 5.00
CA ILE A 292 -26.11 -5.32 5.66
C ILE A 292 -27.27 -5.36 6.65
N ASP A 293 -27.06 -4.82 7.84
CA ASP A 293 -28.11 -4.71 8.85
C ASP A 293 -29.26 -3.83 8.34
N ASP A 294 -30.49 -4.35 8.42
CA ASP A 294 -31.69 -3.69 7.91
C ASP A 294 -31.90 -2.31 8.55
N LYS A 295 -31.53 -2.11 9.82
CA LYS A 295 -31.69 -0.82 10.48
C LYS A 295 -30.79 0.21 9.83
N TYR A 296 -29.51 -0.11 9.62
CA TYR A 296 -28.60 0.81 8.92
C TYR A 296 -29.00 1.02 7.46
N GLY A 297 -29.28 -0.07 6.74
CA GLY A 297 -29.58 -0.05 5.31
C GLY A 297 -30.81 0.80 4.97
N ASN A 298 -31.89 0.67 5.76
CA ASN A 298 -33.18 1.30 5.49
C ASN A 298 -33.22 2.82 5.70
N TYR A 299 -32.20 3.44 6.30
CA TYR A 299 -32.17 4.91 6.45
C TYR A 299 -31.89 5.63 5.12
N GLN A 300 -30.64 5.60 4.65
CA GLN A 300 -30.25 6.29 3.41
C GLN A 300 -29.19 5.52 2.62
N PHE A 301 -28.45 4.61 3.26
CA PHE A 301 -27.33 3.94 2.62
C PHE A 301 -27.78 3.09 1.43
N ASN A 302 -28.79 2.23 1.60
CA ASN A 302 -29.27 1.35 0.53
C ASN A 302 -29.80 2.15 -0.66
N GLN A 303 -30.53 3.24 -0.41
CA GLN A 303 -31.04 4.11 -1.48
C GLN A 303 -29.88 4.78 -2.26
N LYS A 304 -28.89 5.35 -1.56
CA LYS A 304 -27.72 5.96 -2.20
C LYS A 304 -26.90 4.94 -2.98
N LEU A 305 -26.72 3.74 -2.44
CA LEU A 305 -26.04 2.63 -3.10
C LEU A 305 -26.78 2.21 -4.37
N TYR A 306 -28.10 2.00 -4.29
CA TYR A 306 -28.93 1.64 -5.44
C TYR A 306 -28.83 2.69 -6.53
N GLN A 307 -29.04 3.97 -6.19
CA GLN A 307 -28.90 5.08 -7.15
C GLN A 307 -27.52 5.12 -7.79
N ARG A 308 -26.45 4.94 -7.01
CA ARG A 308 -25.08 4.91 -7.54
C ARG A 308 -24.87 3.76 -8.52
N ILE A 309 -25.36 2.56 -8.19
CA ILE A 309 -25.28 1.39 -9.07
C ILE A 309 -26.05 1.68 -10.37
N GLN A 310 -27.31 2.12 -10.27
CA GLN A 310 -28.18 2.36 -11.43
C GLN A 310 -27.63 3.42 -12.38
N ASN A 311 -27.07 4.49 -11.84
CA ASN A 311 -26.47 5.58 -12.63
C ASN A 311 -25.11 5.23 -13.23
N THR A 312 -24.57 4.03 -12.96
CA THR A 312 -23.27 3.61 -13.52
C THR A 312 -23.45 3.04 -14.92
N MET A 313 -23.05 3.82 -15.93
CA MET A 313 -23.07 3.46 -17.35
C MET A 313 -24.47 3.07 -17.90
N PRO A 314 -25.50 3.92 -17.73
CA PRO A 314 -26.87 3.62 -18.18
C PRO A 314 -26.98 3.35 -19.68
N GLN A 315 -26.07 3.91 -20.49
CA GLN A 315 -26.01 3.66 -21.93
C GLN A 315 -25.72 2.19 -22.30
N CYS A 316 -25.23 1.39 -21.35
CA CYS A 316 -24.92 -0.03 -21.55
C CYS A 316 -26.03 -0.97 -21.07
N ASP A 317 -27.15 -0.46 -20.55
CA ASP A 317 -28.18 -1.24 -19.82
C ASP A 317 -28.79 -2.39 -20.62
N ASN A 318 -28.94 -2.21 -21.92
CA ASN A 318 -29.49 -3.21 -22.84
C ASN A 318 -28.43 -4.22 -23.33
N GLN A 319 -27.17 -4.07 -22.93
CA GLN A 319 -26.07 -4.95 -23.35
C GLN A 319 -25.89 -6.11 -22.37
N LYS A 320 -25.37 -7.23 -22.84
CA LYS A 320 -24.98 -8.34 -21.96
C LYS A 320 -23.82 -7.89 -21.05
N PRO A 321 -23.88 -8.16 -19.72
CA PRO A 321 -22.75 -7.90 -18.83
C PRO A 321 -21.49 -8.61 -19.31
N ASN A 322 -20.39 -7.88 -19.39
CA ASN A 322 -19.09 -8.42 -19.72
C ASN A 322 -18.06 -8.02 -18.66
N GLU A 323 -16.87 -8.61 -18.74
CA GLU A 323 -15.81 -8.37 -17.74
C GLU A 323 -15.45 -6.87 -17.61
N PHE A 324 -15.48 -6.12 -18.72
CA PHE A 324 -15.21 -4.68 -18.69
C PHE A 324 -16.28 -3.91 -17.91
N LEU A 325 -17.55 -4.20 -18.14
CA LEU A 325 -18.65 -3.57 -17.40
C LEU A 325 -18.53 -3.89 -15.92
N ILE A 326 -18.36 -5.17 -15.55
CA ILE A 326 -18.20 -5.59 -14.15
C ILE A 326 -17.00 -4.89 -13.49
N LEU A 327 -15.86 -4.82 -14.17
CA LEU A 327 -14.66 -4.14 -13.67
C LEU A 327 -14.91 -2.64 -13.44
N ARG A 328 -15.56 -1.97 -14.40
CA ARG A 328 -15.87 -0.53 -14.32
C ARG A 328 -16.87 -0.24 -13.21
N THR A 329 -17.95 -1.01 -13.11
CA THR A 329 -18.95 -0.87 -12.03
C THR A 329 -18.31 -1.07 -10.67
N SER A 330 -17.57 -2.17 -10.49
CA SER A 330 -16.89 -2.48 -9.23
C SER A 330 -15.90 -1.38 -8.85
N SER A 331 -15.14 -0.86 -9.81
CA SER A 331 -14.20 0.25 -9.56
C SER A 331 -14.92 1.54 -9.16
N GLN A 332 -16.05 1.88 -9.80
CA GLN A 332 -16.85 3.06 -9.44
C GLN A 332 -17.47 2.93 -8.05
N LEU A 333 -17.91 1.73 -7.68
CA LEU A 333 -18.43 1.47 -6.34
C LEU A 333 -17.35 1.63 -5.27
N LEU A 334 -16.11 1.20 -5.51
CA LEU A 334 -15.01 1.45 -4.57
C LEU A 334 -14.72 2.95 -4.39
N ASN A 335 -14.88 3.77 -5.44
CA ASN A 335 -14.74 5.22 -5.34
C ASN A 335 -15.82 5.83 -4.43
N PHE A 336 -17.05 5.34 -4.57
CA PHE A 336 -18.19 5.78 -3.78
C PHE A 336 -18.11 5.33 -2.31
N LEU A 337 -17.77 4.06 -2.09
CA LEU A 337 -17.78 3.44 -0.75
C LEU A 337 -16.61 3.90 0.11
N ILE A 338 -15.46 4.23 -0.49
CA ILE A 338 -14.22 4.52 0.25
C ILE A 338 -13.81 5.98 0.07
N VAL A 339 -13.25 6.30 -1.10
CA VAL A 339 -12.74 7.63 -1.44
C VAL A 339 -12.47 7.72 -2.94
N GLU A 340 -12.85 8.83 -3.55
CA GLU A 340 -12.72 9.02 -5.01
C GLU A 340 -11.30 9.45 -5.43
N SER A 341 -10.73 10.46 -4.75
CA SER A 341 -9.47 11.08 -5.17
C SER A 341 -8.63 11.63 -4.01
N ASN A 342 -7.34 11.82 -4.28
CA ASN A 342 -6.40 12.48 -3.36
C ASN A 342 -6.70 13.98 -3.19
N GLN A 343 -7.24 14.63 -4.22
CA GLN A 343 -7.49 16.08 -4.21
C GLN A 343 -8.67 16.45 -3.31
N ARG A 344 -9.66 15.54 -3.19
CA ARG A 344 -10.80 15.67 -2.29
C ARG A 344 -11.04 14.31 -1.64
N PRO A 345 -10.36 14.00 -0.52
CA PRO A 345 -10.51 12.73 0.16
C PRO A 345 -11.84 12.69 0.93
N GLN A 346 -12.97 12.79 0.24
CA GLN A 346 -14.29 12.65 0.85
C GLN A 346 -14.54 11.16 1.10
N HIS A 347 -14.50 10.77 2.37
CA HIS A 347 -14.63 9.38 2.81
C HIS A 347 -15.72 9.22 3.89
N TYR A 348 -16.71 10.12 3.89
CA TYR A 348 -17.80 10.12 4.86
C TYR A 348 -18.66 8.85 4.77
N ILE A 349 -18.87 8.30 3.57
CA ILE A 349 -19.59 7.03 3.39
C ILE A 349 -18.82 5.90 4.05
N PHE A 350 -17.50 5.88 3.90
CA PHE A 350 -16.66 4.88 4.55
C PHE A 350 -16.75 5.00 6.07
N VAL A 351 -16.58 6.20 6.63
CA VAL A 351 -16.67 6.43 8.08
C VAL A 351 -18.06 6.10 8.61
N ASP A 352 -19.12 6.44 7.88
CA ASP A 352 -20.50 6.12 8.22
C ASP A 352 -20.72 4.59 8.26
N MET A 353 -20.25 3.85 7.25
CA MET A 353 -20.31 2.38 7.28
C MET A 353 -19.53 1.81 8.47
N ILE A 354 -18.32 2.30 8.73
CA ILE A 354 -17.52 1.83 9.87
C ILE A 354 -18.24 2.12 11.20
N THR A 355 -18.86 3.29 11.33
CA THR A 355 -19.55 3.71 12.56
C THR A 355 -20.80 2.87 12.82
N ASN A 356 -21.55 2.52 11.78
CA ASN A 356 -22.84 1.86 11.93
C ASN A 356 -22.78 0.33 11.78
N LEU A 357 -21.92 -0.18 10.88
CA LEU A 357 -21.75 -1.62 10.62
C LEU A 357 -20.54 -2.21 11.34
N GLY A 358 -19.57 -1.39 11.69
CA GLY A 358 -18.28 -1.82 12.21
C GLY A 358 -17.25 -2.13 11.12
N PRO A 359 -15.95 -2.18 11.48
CA PRO A 359 -14.85 -2.44 10.54
C PRO A 359 -14.94 -3.79 9.83
N ILE A 360 -15.33 -4.84 10.54
CA ILE A 360 -15.38 -6.21 10.02
C ILE A 360 -16.40 -6.31 8.88
N SER A 361 -17.64 -5.91 9.13
CA SER A 361 -18.73 -5.97 8.14
C SER A 361 -18.50 -5.03 6.96
N THR A 362 -17.92 -3.84 7.21
CA THR A 362 -17.55 -2.90 6.14
C THR A 362 -16.49 -3.50 5.22
N VAL A 363 -15.43 -4.11 5.76
CA VAL A 363 -14.42 -4.81 4.96
C VAL A 363 -15.01 -6.04 4.27
N GLY A 364 -15.95 -6.74 4.91
CA GLY A 364 -16.72 -7.82 4.30
C GLY A 364 -17.49 -7.40 3.04
N LEU A 365 -18.15 -6.23 3.08
CA LEU A 365 -18.81 -5.64 1.91
C LEU A 365 -17.81 -5.34 0.78
N LEU A 366 -16.66 -4.76 1.10
CA LEU A 366 -15.60 -4.50 0.12
C LEU A 366 -15.02 -5.79 -0.45
N LEU A 367 -14.88 -6.82 0.37
CA LEU A 367 -14.41 -8.13 -0.03
C LEU A 367 -15.37 -8.81 -1.02
N LYS A 368 -16.69 -8.68 -0.83
CA LYS A 368 -17.69 -9.14 -1.82
C LYS A 368 -17.44 -8.55 -3.21
N LEU A 369 -17.17 -7.25 -3.30
CA LEU A 369 -16.84 -6.58 -4.57
C LEU A 369 -15.53 -7.10 -5.20
N VAL A 370 -14.49 -7.31 -4.39
CA VAL A 370 -13.20 -7.79 -4.92
C VAL A 370 -13.26 -9.25 -5.32
N LEU A 371 -14.00 -10.09 -4.60
CA LEU A 371 -14.19 -11.50 -4.98
C LEU A 371 -15.05 -11.65 -6.23
N LEU A 372 -16.03 -10.76 -6.41
CA LEU A 372 -16.79 -10.64 -7.65
C LEU A 372 -15.88 -10.36 -8.86
N CYS A 373 -14.97 -9.39 -8.73
CA CYS A 373 -14.04 -9.01 -9.79
C CYS A 373 -12.62 -8.85 -9.25
N ARG A 374 -11.82 -9.92 -9.27
CA ARG A 374 -10.45 -9.90 -8.69
C ARG A 374 -9.55 -8.82 -9.29
N LYS A 375 -9.82 -8.42 -10.53
CA LYS A 375 -9.11 -7.33 -11.23
C LYS A 375 -9.30 -5.95 -10.57
N VAL A 376 -10.29 -5.76 -9.68
CA VAL A 376 -10.42 -4.51 -8.91
C VAL A 376 -9.58 -4.45 -7.64
N LYS A 377 -8.88 -5.52 -7.24
CA LYS A 377 -8.05 -5.50 -6.03
C LYS A 377 -7.05 -4.32 -5.99
N PRO A 378 -6.30 -4.00 -7.06
CA PRO A 378 -5.44 -2.82 -7.08
C PRO A 378 -6.19 -1.50 -6.93
N SER A 379 -7.45 -1.42 -7.38
CA SER A 379 -8.29 -0.23 -7.15
C SER A 379 -8.60 -0.07 -5.66
N LEU A 380 -8.92 -1.17 -4.96
CA LEU A 380 -9.15 -1.16 -3.51
C LEU A 380 -7.90 -0.74 -2.75
N GLU A 381 -6.75 -1.34 -3.07
CA GLU A 381 -5.44 -0.99 -2.49
C GLU A 381 -5.12 0.49 -2.69
N LYS A 382 -5.36 1.01 -3.90
CA LYS A 382 -5.23 2.43 -4.19
C LYS A 382 -6.13 3.26 -3.30
N ARG A 383 -7.40 2.90 -3.09
CA ARG A 383 -8.32 3.71 -2.25
C ARG A 383 -7.86 3.77 -0.80
N PHE A 384 -7.37 2.66 -0.26
CA PHE A 384 -6.79 2.64 1.08
C PHE A 384 -5.46 3.41 1.17
N SER A 385 -4.66 3.45 0.11
CA SER A 385 -3.44 4.26 0.09
C SER A 385 -3.74 5.76 0.12
N ILE A 386 -4.83 6.21 -0.52
CA ILE A 386 -5.32 7.59 -0.42
C ILE A 386 -5.60 7.94 1.04
N LEU A 387 -6.36 7.09 1.75
CA LEU A 387 -6.68 7.32 3.16
C LEU A 387 -5.44 7.27 4.04
N PHE A 388 -4.55 6.29 3.84
CA PHE A 388 -3.31 6.17 4.58
C PHE A 388 -2.45 7.44 4.42
N ASN A 389 -2.28 7.92 3.19
CA ASN A 389 -1.52 9.12 2.89
C ASN A 389 -2.16 10.38 3.50
N HIS A 390 -3.50 10.47 3.49
CA HIS A 390 -4.22 11.59 4.09
C HIS A 390 -4.02 11.68 5.61
N TYR A 391 -3.97 10.53 6.29
CA TYR A 391 -3.80 10.44 7.73
C TYR A 391 -2.36 10.18 8.20
N GLU A 392 -1.37 10.20 7.30
CA GLU A 392 0.01 9.79 7.58
C GLU A 392 0.63 10.53 8.78
N SER A 393 0.35 11.83 8.92
CA SER A 393 0.85 12.68 10.01
C SER A 393 0.04 12.58 11.31
N HIS A 394 -1.14 11.96 11.29
CA HIS A 394 -2.03 11.88 12.45
C HIS A 394 -1.54 10.84 13.44
N ALA A 395 -1.87 11.05 14.71
CA ALA A 395 -1.61 10.06 15.75
C ALA A 395 -2.47 8.81 15.53
N LYS A 396 -1.90 7.62 15.79
CA LYS A 396 -2.63 6.34 15.63
C LYS A 396 -3.97 6.33 16.41
N ASP A 397 -3.96 6.89 17.62
CA ASP A 397 -5.09 6.88 18.54
C ASP A 397 -6.17 7.90 18.12
N GLY A 398 -5.84 8.82 17.21
CA GLY A 398 -6.79 9.79 16.64
C GLY A 398 -7.63 9.23 15.48
N VAL A 399 -7.24 8.09 14.90
CA VAL A 399 -7.95 7.45 13.77
C VAL A 399 -8.07 5.93 13.92
N PRO A 400 -8.62 5.43 15.04
CA PRO A 400 -8.74 4.00 15.29
C PRO A 400 -9.56 3.27 14.22
N TRP A 401 -10.56 3.94 13.65
CA TRP A 401 -11.38 3.41 12.55
C TRP A 401 -10.54 3.02 11.32
N LEU A 402 -9.50 3.80 11.00
CA LEU A 402 -8.64 3.54 9.85
C LEU A 402 -7.71 2.37 10.15
N ILE A 403 -7.11 2.35 11.34
CA ILE A 403 -6.22 1.26 11.76
C ILE A 403 -6.98 -0.06 11.80
N GLN A 404 -8.16 -0.10 12.42
CA GLN A 404 -9.00 -1.30 12.44
C GLN A 404 -9.38 -1.74 11.02
N SER A 405 -9.69 -0.81 10.12
CA SER A 405 -10.02 -1.13 8.73
C SER A 405 -8.81 -1.72 7.98
N LEU A 406 -7.62 -1.14 8.15
CA LEU A 406 -6.38 -1.62 7.53
C LEU A 406 -6.00 -3.02 8.04
N GLU A 407 -6.13 -3.29 9.34
CA GLU A 407 -5.85 -4.61 9.90
C GLU A 407 -6.87 -5.65 9.42
N ASN A 408 -8.17 -5.34 9.42
CA ASN A 408 -9.20 -6.24 8.90
C ASN A 408 -9.01 -6.53 7.41
N LEU A 409 -8.67 -5.51 6.61
CA LEU A 409 -8.35 -5.69 5.20
C LEU A 409 -7.12 -6.57 4.99
N HIS A 410 -6.09 -6.41 5.83
CA HIS A 410 -4.89 -7.26 5.76
C HIS A 410 -5.23 -8.73 6.03
N VAL A 411 -6.01 -9.00 7.08
CA VAL A 411 -6.49 -10.36 7.39
C VAL A 411 -7.31 -10.93 6.23
N ALA A 412 -8.29 -10.17 5.72
CA ALA A 412 -9.11 -10.59 4.59
C ALA A 412 -8.27 -10.89 3.35
N PHE A 413 -7.26 -10.07 3.05
CA PHE A 413 -6.36 -10.30 1.93
C PHE A 413 -5.51 -11.56 2.09
N SER A 414 -4.94 -11.78 3.27
CA SER A 414 -4.14 -12.98 3.55
C SER A 414 -4.96 -14.26 3.44
N VAL A 415 -6.24 -14.24 3.86
CA VAL A 415 -7.14 -15.41 3.78
C VAL A 415 -7.62 -15.67 2.34
N HIS A 416 -7.99 -14.62 1.60
CA HIS A 416 -8.67 -14.80 0.31
C HIS A 416 -7.76 -14.75 -0.92
N PHE A 417 -6.67 -13.99 -0.85
CA PHE A 417 -5.73 -13.72 -1.95
C PHE A 417 -4.28 -14.10 -1.62
N GLY A 418 -3.99 -14.43 -0.36
CA GLY A 418 -2.67 -14.83 0.14
C GLY A 418 -2.50 -16.33 0.29
N SER A 419 -1.41 -16.71 0.97
CA SER A 419 -1.01 -18.08 1.28
C SER A 419 -1.16 -18.48 2.75
N ALA A 420 -1.84 -17.66 3.56
CA ALA A 420 -2.04 -17.96 4.98
C ALA A 420 -2.82 -19.27 5.17
N ASP A 421 -2.23 -20.23 5.89
CA ASP A 421 -2.88 -21.48 6.24
C ASP A 421 -3.71 -21.33 7.51
N VAL A 422 -5.00 -21.09 7.29
CA VAL A 422 -6.02 -20.99 8.34
C VAL A 422 -6.99 -22.17 8.32
N SER A 423 -6.63 -23.26 7.65
CA SER A 423 -7.49 -24.43 7.46
C SER A 423 -7.92 -25.08 8.78
N CYS A 424 -7.06 -25.04 9.81
CA CYS A 424 -7.33 -25.61 11.12
C CYS A 424 -8.51 -24.93 11.86
N LEU A 425 -8.83 -23.67 11.57
CA LEU A 425 -9.98 -22.99 12.17
C LEU A 425 -11.32 -23.61 11.76
N LYS A 426 -11.41 -24.12 10.53
CA LYS A 426 -12.63 -24.77 10.02
C LYS A 426 -13.03 -25.99 10.85
N GLN A 427 -12.09 -26.60 11.59
CA GLN A 427 -12.35 -27.74 12.45
C GLN A 427 -13.04 -27.34 13.76
N ILE A 428 -12.85 -26.10 14.23
CA ILE A 428 -13.43 -25.59 15.49
C ILE A 428 -14.67 -24.75 15.24
N MET A 429 -14.80 -24.13 14.06
CA MET A 429 -15.94 -23.29 13.67
C MET A 429 -17.19 -24.08 13.21
N ARG A 430 -17.24 -25.39 13.47
CA ARG A 430 -18.41 -26.23 13.18
C ARG A 430 -19.54 -26.00 14.16
#